data_AF-A0A0F9DZ41-F1
#
_entry.id   AF-A0A0F9DZ41-F1
#
_cell.length_a   1.000
_cell.length_b   1.000
_cell.length_c   1.000
_cell.angle_alpha   90.00
_cell.angle_beta   90.00
_cell.angle_gamma   90.00
#
_symmetry.space_group_name_H-M   'P 1'
#
loop_
_entity.id
_entity.type
_entity.pdbx_description
1 polymer ?
#
loop_
_entity_poly.entity_id
_entity_poly.type
_entity_poly.pdbx_seq_one_letter_code
_entity_poly.pdbx_strand_id
1 'polypeptide(L)'
;VFEDFFDANLITQTDSDSYKFTIATEQVNAIRWLTSGKKALQLGTFGGNFSASSGTTNVPITPTNIVVQRDTTYGAANILPVRIGNFVYYIQRNLKVMRELGFEFDIDDNRANEMTLLSDQILGASGAKQMAYQQAPGNILWVVRADGEVATLTRQQEQEIIGWSRQKFGGTFQTSKAVCESVAVIPGLTGDDQVWVIVKRTINSVTRRYVEFIMPQTFDDLDDSFFVDSGLSLDSAKTITGATVANPVVLTANGHGFSNGDQVKIVDVIGMTELNDKFYLVSDKAANTFKLTDTDGNNIDGSAFTAYVIGGEVRLMVSSVSGLDHLEGETVAILGDGAVQPQKVVASGAVTLSVKAAKVHIGLPYTPEINGLPLTDGSATGTGRGKERKIYIMDIILVNTLGAQIGRGSTFDTVLFRKTTDPLDQPPPIFSGTKQVGFPAGWDTIGQYIIKQPQPLPITVIGAVLRSDVQDK
;
A
#
# COMPACT_ATOMS: atom_id res chain seq x y z
N VAL A 1 -37.91 18.31 -4.10
CA VAL A 1 -37.42 18.81 -5.40
C VAL A 1 -36.77 20.14 -5.09
N PHE A 2 -35.47 20.31 -5.33
CA PHE A 2 -34.81 21.61 -5.17
C PHE A 2 -35.24 22.45 -6.38
N GLU A 3 -36.01 23.52 -6.16
CA GLU A 3 -36.75 24.20 -7.24
C GLU A 3 -35.88 25.17 -8.06
N ASP A 4 -34.84 25.78 -7.48
CA ASP A 4 -33.88 26.61 -8.23
C ASP A 4 -32.57 26.78 -7.42
N PHE A 5 -31.41 26.57 -8.04
CA PHE A 5 -30.08 26.78 -7.42
C PHE A 5 -29.51 28.18 -7.71
N PHE A 6 -30.12 28.94 -8.62
CA PHE A 6 -29.63 30.24 -9.06
C PHE A 6 -30.44 31.43 -8.54
N ASP A 7 -31.61 31.17 -7.93
CA ASP A 7 -32.42 32.22 -7.31
C ASP A 7 -31.86 32.61 -5.92
N ALA A 8 -31.32 33.83 -5.84
CA ALA A 8 -30.83 34.45 -4.61
C ALA A 8 -31.73 35.59 -4.13
N ASN A 9 -32.99 35.63 -4.57
CA ASN A 9 -33.94 36.65 -4.13
C ASN A 9 -34.24 36.48 -2.62
N LEU A 10 -34.02 37.56 -1.87
CA LEU A 10 -34.25 37.67 -0.41
C LEU A 10 -35.55 38.44 -0.10
N ILE A 11 -36.49 38.50 -1.06
CA ILE A 11 -37.59 39.48 -1.06
C ILE A 11 -38.78 38.98 -0.22
N THR A 12 -39.00 37.68 -0.14
CA THR A 12 -40.03 37.05 0.69
C THR A 12 -39.39 36.28 1.85
N GLN A 13 -40.09 36.14 2.98
CA GLN A 13 -39.69 35.29 4.13
C GLN A 13 -40.55 34.02 4.16
N THR A 14 -40.57 33.28 3.07
CA THR A 14 -41.13 31.92 3.05
C THR A 14 -40.07 30.91 3.46
N ASP A 15 -40.48 29.73 3.89
CA ASP A 15 -39.55 28.67 4.32
C ASP A 15 -38.66 28.14 3.19
N SER A 16 -39.02 28.41 1.93
CA SER A 16 -38.27 28.03 0.71
C SER A 16 -37.32 29.12 0.19
N ASP A 17 -37.31 30.30 0.80
CA ASP A 17 -36.52 31.42 0.27
C ASP A 17 -35.02 31.30 0.60
N SER A 18 -34.20 31.94 -0.24
CA SER A 18 -32.77 32.07 0.02
C SER A 18 -32.53 32.85 1.32
N TYR A 19 -31.48 32.50 2.06
CA TYR A 19 -31.15 33.17 3.31
C TYR A 19 -29.65 33.39 3.46
N LYS A 20 -29.30 34.50 4.13
CA LYS A 20 -27.93 34.86 4.47
C LYS A 20 -27.81 34.99 5.98
N PHE A 21 -27.04 34.10 6.59
CA PHE A 21 -26.73 34.16 8.01
C PHE A 21 -25.28 34.60 8.22
N THR A 22 -25.05 35.44 9.22
CA THR A 22 -23.70 35.80 9.66
C THR A 22 -23.42 35.08 10.97
N ILE A 23 -22.37 34.26 11.01
CA ILE A 23 -21.95 33.61 12.24
C ILE A 23 -21.44 34.70 13.19
N ALA A 24 -22.21 35.00 14.24
CA ALA A 24 -21.86 36.01 15.23
C ALA A 24 -20.72 35.49 16.11
N THR A 25 -19.50 35.94 15.83
CA THR A 25 -18.30 35.59 16.61
C THR A 25 -17.52 36.84 16.99
N GLU A 26 -16.80 36.77 18.10
CA GLU A 26 -15.95 37.88 18.61
C GLU A 26 -14.84 38.31 17.63
N GLN A 27 -14.47 37.42 16.69
CA GLN A 27 -13.42 37.63 15.70
C GLN A 27 -13.92 37.36 14.30
N VAL A 28 -13.26 37.92 13.28
CA VAL A 28 -13.58 37.62 11.88
C VAL A 28 -13.07 36.22 11.53
N ASN A 29 -14.00 35.27 11.37
CA ASN A 29 -13.70 33.87 11.08
C ASN A 29 -14.21 33.48 9.70
N ALA A 30 -13.30 33.34 8.74
CA ALA A 30 -13.63 32.80 7.42
C ALA A 30 -13.99 31.30 7.54
N ILE A 31 -15.09 30.89 6.90
CA ILE A 31 -15.47 29.49 6.73
C ILE A 31 -14.48 28.83 5.76
N ARG A 32 -13.96 27.66 6.13
CA ARG A 32 -12.96 26.90 5.38
C ARG A 32 -13.55 25.66 4.72
N TRP A 33 -14.48 25.01 5.40
CA TRP A 33 -15.19 23.86 4.87
C TRP A 33 -16.54 23.70 5.54
N LEU A 34 -17.42 22.98 4.85
CA LEU A 34 -18.73 22.56 5.32
C LEU A 34 -18.81 21.05 5.09
N THR A 35 -19.30 20.31 6.08
CA THR A 35 -19.57 18.88 5.94
C THR A 35 -20.85 18.50 6.65
N SER A 36 -21.54 17.49 6.13
CA SER A 36 -22.70 16.94 6.83
C SER A 36 -22.22 16.26 8.12
N GLY A 37 -22.81 16.65 9.25
CA GLY A 37 -22.76 15.88 10.49
C GLY A 37 -23.97 14.92 10.58
N LYS A 38 -24.12 14.24 11.72
CA LYS A 38 -25.25 13.32 11.96
C LYS A 38 -26.59 14.06 12.11
N LYS A 39 -26.60 15.18 12.84
CA LYS A 39 -27.81 15.95 13.17
C LYS A 39 -27.73 17.43 12.76
N ALA A 40 -26.54 17.92 12.48
CA ALA A 40 -26.26 19.32 12.16
C ALA A 40 -25.28 19.39 10.99
N LEU A 41 -25.31 20.50 10.26
CA LEU A 41 -24.25 20.83 9.32
C LEU A 41 -23.05 21.30 10.12
N GLN A 42 -21.89 20.67 9.94
CA GLN A 42 -20.66 21.05 10.62
C GLN A 42 -19.86 22.03 9.77
N LEU A 43 -19.38 23.09 10.40
CA LEU A 43 -18.64 24.18 9.77
C LEU A 43 -17.27 24.31 10.43
N GLY A 44 -16.23 24.21 9.62
CA GLY A 44 -14.87 24.53 10.04
C GLY A 44 -14.54 25.96 9.68
N THR A 45 -14.16 26.77 10.66
CA THR A 45 -13.70 28.15 10.44
C THR A 45 -12.26 28.32 10.91
N PHE A 46 -11.65 29.45 10.54
CA PHE A 46 -10.28 29.75 10.97
C PHE A 46 -10.09 29.84 12.51
N GLY A 47 -11.13 30.18 13.26
CA GLY A 47 -11.07 30.37 14.72
C GLY A 47 -11.80 29.31 15.56
N GLY A 48 -12.47 28.33 14.94
CA GLY A 48 -13.18 27.27 15.65
C GLY A 48 -14.12 26.49 14.77
N ASN A 49 -14.71 25.43 15.33
CA ASN A 49 -15.75 24.65 14.68
C ASN A 49 -17.13 25.02 15.21
N PHE A 50 -18.11 24.95 14.34
CA PHE A 50 -19.50 25.31 14.61
C PHE A 50 -20.43 24.25 14.05
N SER A 51 -21.60 24.12 14.67
CA SER A 51 -22.70 23.29 14.19
C SER A 51 -23.90 24.17 13.87
N ALA A 52 -24.41 24.06 12.65
CA ALA A 52 -25.64 24.72 12.21
C ALA A 52 -26.80 23.70 12.15
N SER A 53 -27.89 24.00 12.84
CA SER A 53 -29.11 23.20 12.86
C SER A 53 -30.35 24.11 12.93
N SER A 54 -31.55 23.56 12.92
CA SER A 54 -32.80 24.30 13.16
C SER A 54 -33.11 24.49 14.66
N GLY A 55 -32.14 24.19 15.54
CA GLY A 55 -32.32 24.17 17.00
C GLY A 55 -33.19 23.02 17.52
N THR A 56 -33.80 22.24 16.64
CA THR A 56 -34.71 21.12 16.97
C THR A 56 -34.41 19.91 16.08
N THR A 57 -34.63 18.71 16.60
CA THR A 57 -34.38 17.47 15.83
C THR A 57 -35.52 17.25 14.84
N ASN A 58 -35.19 16.80 13.62
CA ASN A 58 -36.15 16.50 12.53
C ASN A 58 -36.94 17.69 11.97
N VAL A 59 -36.53 18.92 12.26
CA VAL A 59 -37.10 20.12 11.64
C VAL A 59 -36.12 20.61 10.55
N PRO A 60 -36.58 20.85 9.32
CA PRO A 60 -35.70 21.40 8.27
C PRO A 60 -35.18 22.78 8.66
N ILE A 61 -33.99 23.11 8.16
CA ILE A 61 -33.45 24.47 8.31
C ILE A 61 -34.23 25.38 7.35
N THR A 62 -34.80 26.45 7.90
CA THR A 62 -35.49 27.52 7.19
C THR A 62 -34.82 28.86 7.51
N PRO A 63 -35.10 29.94 6.74
CA PRO A 63 -34.53 31.26 6.98
C PRO A 63 -34.73 31.80 8.41
N THR A 64 -35.77 31.35 9.11
CA THR A 64 -36.19 31.88 10.41
C THR A 64 -35.80 31.01 11.60
N ASN A 65 -35.41 29.74 11.39
CA ASN A 65 -35.15 28.80 12.48
C ASN A 65 -33.68 28.35 12.59
N ILE A 66 -32.77 28.87 11.76
CA ILE A 66 -31.36 28.48 11.79
C ILE A 66 -30.67 28.95 13.08
N VAL A 67 -30.04 28.00 13.76
CA VAL A 67 -29.22 28.20 14.96
C VAL A 67 -27.82 27.70 14.67
N VAL A 68 -26.83 28.56 14.87
CA VAL A 68 -25.40 28.21 14.75
C VAL A 68 -24.74 28.31 16.11
N GLN A 69 -24.23 27.19 16.61
CA GLN A 69 -23.55 27.09 17.89
C GLN A 69 -22.07 26.78 17.68
N ARG A 70 -21.23 27.30 18.57
CA ARG A 70 -19.79 26.97 18.58
C ARG A 70 -19.59 25.67 19.33
N ASP A 71 -18.97 24.71 18.65
CA ASP A 71 -18.59 23.43 19.24
C ASP A 71 -17.22 23.55 19.94
N THR A 72 -16.21 24.00 19.20
CA THR A 72 -14.83 24.07 19.70
C THR A 72 -14.12 25.32 19.21
N THR A 73 -13.08 25.73 19.93
CA THR A 73 -12.22 26.87 19.56
C THR A 73 -11.00 26.46 18.72
N TYR A 74 -10.92 25.18 18.33
CA TYR A 74 -9.85 24.69 17.47
C TYR A 74 -10.14 25.04 16.01
N GLY A 75 -9.45 26.07 15.52
CA GLY A 75 -9.61 26.52 14.13
C GLY A 75 -9.14 25.49 13.10
N ALA A 76 -9.82 25.45 11.96
CA ALA A 76 -9.57 24.50 10.89
C ALA A 76 -8.78 25.09 9.71
N ALA A 77 -8.04 24.24 9.00
CA ALA A 77 -7.36 24.55 7.76
C ALA A 77 -8.31 24.52 6.55
N ASN A 78 -7.87 25.10 5.43
CA ASN A 78 -8.60 25.10 4.16
C ASN A 78 -8.42 23.78 3.39
N ILE A 79 -8.73 22.66 4.04
CA ILE A 79 -8.66 21.31 3.49
C ILE A 79 -10.00 20.64 3.79
N LEU A 80 -10.61 19.98 2.80
CA LEU A 80 -11.87 19.27 3.00
C LEU A 80 -11.68 18.19 4.07
N PRO A 81 -12.56 18.16 5.09
CA PRO A 81 -12.51 17.13 6.11
C PRO A 81 -13.00 15.81 5.53
N VAL A 82 -12.65 14.72 6.21
CA VAL A 82 -13.03 13.38 5.81
C VAL A 82 -13.82 12.71 6.93
N ARG A 83 -14.85 11.97 6.57
CA ARG A 83 -15.71 11.27 7.53
C ARG A 83 -15.30 9.81 7.63
N ILE A 84 -15.09 9.33 8.85
CA ILE A 84 -14.81 7.92 9.13
C ILE A 84 -15.79 7.52 10.24
N GLY A 85 -16.70 6.58 9.92
CA GLY A 85 -17.81 6.26 10.79
C GLY A 85 -18.66 7.50 11.11
N ASN A 86 -18.81 7.80 12.41
CA ASN A 86 -19.57 8.95 12.89
C ASN A 86 -18.73 10.21 13.14
N PHE A 87 -17.41 10.13 12.93
CA PHE A 87 -16.48 11.21 13.25
C PHE A 87 -16.01 11.95 12.01
N VAL A 88 -15.67 13.22 12.22
CA VAL A 88 -15.13 14.09 11.18
C VAL A 88 -13.67 14.41 11.48
N TYR A 89 -12.79 13.96 10.60
CA TYR A 89 -11.37 14.18 10.67
C TYR A 89 -11.01 15.43 9.88
N TYR A 90 -10.42 16.41 10.55
CA TYR A 90 -10.01 17.66 9.95
C TYR A 90 -8.61 18.06 10.40
N ILE A 91 -7.96 18.87 9.56
CA ILE A 91 -6.65 19.43 9.88
C ILE A 91 -6.84 20.79 10.57
N GLN A 92 -6.17 21.00 11.69
CA GLN A 92 -6.16 22.27 12.40
C GLN A 92 -5.45 23.35 11.56
N ARG A 93 -5.76 24.62 11.78
CA ARG A 93 -5.23 25.77 11.02
C ARG A 93 -3.71 25.83 10.86
N ASN A 94 -2.94 25.17 11.73
CA ASN A 94 -1.48 25.11 11.66
C ASN A 94 -0.94 24.08 10.64
N LEU A 95 -1.82 23.30 10.01
CA LEU A 95 -1.52 22.21 9.07
C LEU A 95 -0.80 21.00 9.66
N LYS A 96 -0.49 21.01 10.95
CA LYS A 96 0.39 20.01 11.60
C LYS A 96 -0.34 19.07 12.56
N VAL A 97 -1.56 19.41 12.91
CA VAL A 97 -2.37 18.66 13.88
C VAL A 97 -3.63 18.17 13.19
N MET A 98 -3.91 16.88 13.30
CA MET A 98 -5.18 16.30 12.90
C MET A 98 -6.08 16.15 14.12
N ARG A 99 -7.35 16.53 13.96
CA ARG A 99 -8.37 16.37 14.98
C ARG A 99 -9.53 15.53 14.50
N GLU A 100 -10.03 14.70 15.40
CA GLU A 100 -11.28 13.96 15.29
C GLU A 100 -12.37 14.76 16.00
N LEU A 101 -13.34 15.26 15.23
CA LEU A 101 -14.53 15.92 15.75
C LEU A 101 -15.64 14.88 15.90
N GLY A 102 -16.17 14.75 17.12
CA GLY A 102 -17.21 13.81 17.46
C GLY A 102 -18.15 14.33 18.53
N PHE A 103 -19.40 13.90 18.47
CA PHE A 103 -20.37 14.18 19.52
C PHE A 103 -20.10 13.27 20.72
N GLU A 104 -19.99 13.86 21.90
CA GLU A 104 -19.76 13.16 23.16
C GLU A 104 -21.02 13.25 24.02
N PHE A 105 -21.58 12.09 24.39
CA PHE A 105 -22.87 12.05 25.10
C PHE A 105 -22.80 12.61 26.51
N ASP A 106 -21.65 12.49 27.19
CA ASP A 106 -21.50 12.92 28.60
C ASP A 106 -21.55 14.45 28.77
N ILE A 107 -21.07 15.18 27.76
CA ILE A 107 -21.07 16.65 27.77
C ILE A 107 -22.16 17.26 26.88
N ASP A 108 -22.95 16.42 26.21
CA ASP A 108 -23.99 16.80 25.22
C ASP A 108 -23.46 17.80 24.16
N ASP A 109 -22.19 17.65 23.78
CA ASP A 109 -21.48 18.61 22.92
C ASP A 109 -20.44 17.89 22.05
N ASN A 110 -19.96 18.58 21.02
CA ASN A 110 -18.93 18.09 20.13
C ASN A 110 -17.52 18.33 20.73
N ARG A 111 -16.75 17.25 20.85
CA ARG A 111 -15.35 17.28 21.27
C ARG A 111 -14.42 17.09 20.07
N ALA A 112 -13.28 17.78 20.07
CA ALA A 112 -12.24 17.64 19.06
C ALA A 112 -10.94 17.04 19.63
N ASN A 113 -10.82 15.71 19.53
CA ASN A 113 -9.67 14.96 20.02
C ASN A 113 -8.48 15.03 19.05
N GLU A 114 -7.26 15.03 19.57
CA GLU A 114 -6.05 15.10 18.75
C GLU A 114 -5.54 13.72 18.36
N MET A 115 -5.50 13.43 17.05
CA MET A 115 -5.08 12.13 16.51
C MET A 115 -3.58 12.03 16.27
N THR A 116 -2.88 13.16 16.23
CA THR A 116 -1.42 13.24 16.05
C THR A 116 -0.65 13.24 17.36
N LEU A 117 -1.31 13.05 18.51
CA LEU A 117 -0.70 13.26 19.84
C LEU A 117 0.55 12.40 20.07
N LEU A 118 0.49 11.12 19.71
CA LEU A 118 1.61 10.17 19.86
C LEU A 118 2.62 10.24 18.69
N SER A 119 2.32 11.04 17.67
CA SER A 119 3.11 11.13 16.44
C SER A 119 3.07 12.56 15.90
N ASP A 120 3.51 13.51 16.72
CA ASP A 120 3.52 14.95 16.42
C ASP A 120 4.33 15.28 15.15
N GLN A 121 5.35 14.49 14.86
CA GLN A 121 6.20 14.62 13.68
C GLN A 121 5.57 14.08 12.40
N ILE A 122 4.40 13.40 12.45
CA ILE A 122 3.89 12.67 11.28
C ILE A 122 3.49 13.58 10.12
N LEU A 123 2.96 14.78 10.40
CA LEU A 123 2.66 15.82 9.40
C LEU A 123 3.84 16.78 9.21
N GLY A 124 4.81 16.77 10.14
CA GLY A 124 6.09 17.45 10.06
C GLY A 124 5.98 18.97 9.92
N ALA A 125 7.07 19.60 9.46
CA ALA A 125 7.11 21.06 9.26
C ALA A 125 6.28 21.51 8.04
N SER A 126 6.18 20.64 7.02
CA SER A 126 5.48 20.88 5.76
C SER A 126 3.97 21.02 5.91
N GLY A 127 3.39 20.28 6.87
CA GLY A 127 1.94 20.22 7.08
C GLY A 127 1.21 19.42 6.01
N ALA A 128 -0.08 19.19 6.27
CA ALA A 128 -1.00 18.52 5.36
C ALA A 128 -1.47 19.44 4.22
N LYS A 129 -1.79 18.83 3.09
CA LYS A 129 -2.26 19.47 1.86
C LYS A 129 -3.62 18.94 1.43
N GLN A 130 -3.82 17.62 1.50
CA GLN A 130 -5.04 16.94 1.06
C GLN A 130 -5.26 15.68 1.89
N MET A 131 -6.51 15.26 2.02
CA MET A 131 -6.90 14.01 2.64
C MET A 131 -7.82 13.20 1.72
N ALA A 132 -7.73 11.87 1.78
CA ALA A 132 -8.70 10.94 1.19
C ALA A 132 -8.80 9.68 2.06
N TYR A 133 -9.97 9.06 2.10
CA TYR A 133 -10.21 7.89 2.94
C TYR A 133 -10.54 6.65 2.12
N GLN A 134 -9.88 5.57 2.49
CA GLN A 134 -10.09 4.22 2.04
C GLN A 134 -10.79 3.45 3.15
N GLN A 135 -11.98 2.97 2.85
CA GLN A 135 -12.78 2.15 3.73
C GLN A 135 -12.39 0.67 3.64
N ALA A 136 -12.01 0.19 2.45
CA ALA A 136 -11.57 -1.18 2.23
C ALA A 136 -10.48 -1.28 1.13
N PRO A 137 -9.55 -2.24 1.19
CA PRO A 137 -9.19 -3.04 2.35
C PRO A 137 -8.46 -2.20 3.40
N GLY A 138 -8.86 -2.36 4.67
CA GLY A 138 -8.30 -1.59 5.79
C GLY A 138 -8.82 -0.14 5.83
N ASN A 139 -9.20 0.31 7.03
CA ASN A 139 -9.64 1.69 7.24
C ASN A 139 -8.40 2.61 7.28
N ILE A 140 -8.04 3.19 6.14
CA ILE A 140 -6.83 4.00 5.96
C ILE A 140 -7.20 5.42 5.53
N LEU A 141 -6.80 6.40 6.33
CA LEU A 141 -6.85 7.81 5.97
C LEU A 141 -5.51 8.25 5.39
N TRP A 142 -5.51 8.63 4.12
CA TRP A 142 -4.36 9.12 3.38
C TRP A 142 -4.26 10.64 3.50
N VAL A 143 -3.12 11.15 3.94
CA VAL A 143 -2.86 12.58 4.12
C VAL A 143 -1.62 12.98 3.33
N VAL A 144 -1.82 13.65 2.20
CA VAL A 144 -0.73 14.18 1.39
C VAL A 144 -0.13 15.39 2.10
N ARG A 145 1.18 15.39 2.29
CA ARG A 145 1.92 16.51 2.89
C ARG A 145 2.42 17.47 1.81
N ALA A 146 2.70 18.71 2.20
CA ALA A 146 3.21 19.71 1.26
C ALA A 146 4.63 19.39 0.72
N ASP A 147 5.40 18.55 1.40
CA ASP A 147 6.74 18.08 0.96
C ASP A 147 6.69 16.90 -0.02
N GLY A 148 5.50 16.34 -0.28
CA GLY A 148 5.32 15.23 -1.21
C GLY A 148 5.37 13.83 -0.58
N GLU A 149 5.67 13.72 0.71
CA GLU A 149 5.44 12.48 1.46
C GLU A 149 3.94 12.33 1.77
N VAL A 150 3.49 11.10 2.03
CA VAL A 150 2.11 10.84 2.44
C VAL A 150 2.10 10.20 3.82
N ALA A 151 1.34 10.77 4.74
CA ALA A 151 1.07 10.16 6.04
C ALA A 151 -0.20 9.33 5.94
N THR A 152 -0.17 8.10 6.44
CA THR A 152 -1.32 7.20 6.46
C THR A 152 -1.69 6.89 7.90
N LEU A 153 -2.97 7.06 8.23
CA LEU A 153 -3.55 6.69 9.51
C LEU A 153 -4.44 5.47 9.33
N THR A 154 -4.04 4.36 9.95
CA THR A 154 -4.91 3.19 10.12
C THR A 154 -5.78 3.43 11.35
N ARG A 155 -7.10 3.50 11.15
CA ARG A 155 -8.07 3.81 12.21
C ARG A 155 -9.20 2.80 12.22
N GLN A 156 -9.27 1.96 13.25
CA GLN A 156 -10.41 1.07 13.46
C GLN A 156 -11.10 1.43 14.78
N GLN A 157 -12.30 2.00 14.66
CA GLN A 157 -13.03 2.53 15.82
C GLN A 157 -13.37 1.44 16.84
N GLU A 158 -13.89 0.31 16.37
CA GLU A 158 -14.37 -0.78 17.22
C GLU A 158 -13.28 -1.45 18.06
N GLN A 159 -12.04 -1.44 17.57
CA GLN A 159 -10.89 -2.03 18.25
C GLN A 159 -9.94 -0.97 18.83
N GLU A 160 -10.33 0.30 18.77
CA GLU A 160 -9.51 1.45 19.20
C GLU A 160 -8.10 1.50 18.59
N ILE A 161 -7.93 0.93 17.39
CA ILE A 161 -6.63 0.93 16.69
C ILE A 161 -6.39 2.30 16.08
N ILE A 162 -5.20 2.84 16.37
CA ILE A 162 -4.65 4.08 15.83
C ILE A 162 -3.18 3.83 15.49
N GLY A 163 -2.84 3.85 14.21
CA GLY A 163 -1.47 3.64 13.74
C GLY A 163 -1.10 4.62 12.63
N TRP A 164 -0.09 5.44 12.87
CA TRP A 164 0.47 6.34 11.86
C TRP A 164 1.67 5.71 11.16
N SER A 165 1.72 5.85 9.84
CA SER A 165 2.86 5.46 9.02
C SER A 165 3.15 6.52 7.95
N ARG A 166 4.35 6.47 7.37
CA ARG A 166 4.73 7.34 6.26
C ARG A 166 4.97 6.51 5.01
N GLN A 167 4.34 6.93 3.92
CA GLN A 167 4.55 6.43 2.57
C GLN A 167 5.47 7.39 1.83
N LYS A 168 6.59 6.86 1.33
CA LYS A 168 7.59 7.60 0.58
C LYS A 168 7.73 6.96 -0.80
N PHE A 169 7.22 7.65 -1.81
CA PHE A 169 7.26 7.17 -3.18
C PHE A 169 8.68 7.19 -3.73
N GLY A 170 9.04 6.12 -4.43
CA GLY A 170 10.32 5.94 -5.10
C GLY A 170 10.51 6.88 -6.29
N GLY A 171 11.77 7.08 -6.65
CA GLY A 171 12.21 7.91 -7.77
C GLY A 171 12.61 9.31 -7.33
N THR A 172 13.11 10.08 -8.30
CA THR A 172 13.66 11.41 -8.05
C THR A 172 12.73 12.50 -8.59
N PHE A 173 12.67 13.63 -7.91
CA PHE A 173 12.14 14.89 -8.43
C PHE A 173 13.20 15.95 -8.21
N GLN A 174 13.77 16.44 -9.30
CA GLN A 174 14.93 17.34 -9.31
C GLN A 174 16.10 16.71 -8.51
N THR A 175 16.45 17.30 -7.37
CA THR A 175 17.54 16.85 -6.49
C THR A 175 17.02 16.12 -5.23
N SER A 176 15.73 15.79 -5.19
CA SER A 176 15.08 15.21 -4.01
C SER A 176 14.20 14.02 -4.39
N LYS A 177 13.49 13.45 -3.42
CA LYS A 177 12.58 12.33 -3.65
C LYS A 177 11.37 12.75 -4.49
N ALA A 178 10.73 11.77 -5.12
CA ALA A 178 9.45 11.95 -5.81
C ALA A 178 8.41 12.62 -4.91
N VAL A 179 7.52 13.41 -5.53
CA VAL A 179 6.54 14.24 -4.81
C VAL A 179 5.14 13.75 -5.12
N CYS A 180 4.43 13.24 -4.12
CA CYS A 180 2.99 13.00 -4.24
C CYS A 180 2.23 14.33 -4.22
N GLU A 181 1.52 14.63 -5.30
CA GLU A 181 0.81 15.89 -5.48
C GLU A 181 -0.65 15.81 -5.04
N SER A 182 -1.29 14.66 -5.25
CA SER A 182 -2.70 14.44 -4.96
C SER A 182 -2.99 12.96 -4.70
N VAL A 183 -4.01 12.70 -3.90
CA VAL A 183 -4.58 11.36 -3.67
C VAL A 183 -6.09 11.39 -3.89
N ALA A 184 -6.64 10.34 -4.48
CA ALA A 184 -8.07 10.11 -4.63
C ALA A 184 -8.37 8.65 -4.30
N VAL A 185 -9.52 8.40 -3.68
CA VAL A 185 -9.99 7.04 -3.40
C VAL A 185 -11.33 6.86 -4.11
N ILE A 186 -11.44 5.77 -4.86
CA ILE A 186 -12.60 5.44 -5.68
C ILE A 186 -13.09 4.04 -5.27
N PRO A 187 -14.35 3.87 -4.87
CA PRO A 187 -14.88 2.55 -4.59
C PRO A 187 -14.79 1.64 -5.82
N GLY A 188 -14.15 0.48 -5.69
CA GLY A 188 -14.05 -0.50 -6.76
C GLY A 188 -15.36 -1.27 -6.94
N LEU A 189 -15.54 -1.82 -8.14
CA LEU A 189 -16.73 -2.62 -8.48
C LEU A 189 -16.78 -3.97 -7.74
N THR A 190 -15.62 -4.44 -7.28
CA THR A 190 -15.44 -5.73 -6.59
C THR A 190 -15.43 -5.61 -5.07
N GLY A 191 -15.67 -4.40 -4.53
CA GLY A 191 -15.76 -4.14 -3.09
C GLY A 191 -14.52 -3.49 -2.46
N ASP A 192 -13.33 -3.66 -3.05
CA ASP A 192 -12.12 -2.98 -2.61
C ASP A 192 -12.05 -1.56 -3.17
N ASP A 193 -11.71 -0.57 -2.34
CA ASP A 193 -11.46 0.77 -2.81
C ASP A 193 -10.12 0.86 -3.52
N GLN A 194 -10.11 1.65 -4.57
CA GLN A 194 -8.95 1.94 -5.39
C GLN A 194 -8.32 3.25 -4.97
N VAL A 195 -7.05 3.20 -4.55
CA VAL A 195 -6.27 4.40 -4.20
C VAL A 195 -5.46 4.84 -5.40
N TRP A 196 -5.76 6.03 -5.90
CA TRP A 196 -5.09 6.66 -7.02
C TRP A 196 -4.26 7.84 -6.52
N VAL A 197 -3.00 7.92 -6.95
CA VAL A 197 -2.09 9.00 -6.58
C VAL A 197 -1.51 9.67 -7.81
N ILE A 198 -1.26 10.96 -7.73
CA ILE A 198 -0.51 11.70 -8.74
C ILE A 198 0.89 11.94 -8.19
N VAL A 199 1.91 11.34 -8.82
CA VAL A 199 3.30 11.46 -8.39
C VAL A 199 4.12 12.21 -9.44
N LYS A 200 4.86 13.22 -9.00
CA LYS A 200 5.82 13.96 -9.81
C LYS A 200 7.20 13.33 -9.70
N ARG A 201 7.80 13.08 -10.86
CA ARG A 201 9.18 12.59 -11.00
C ARG A 201 9.92 13.35 -12.10
N THR A 202 11.25 13.29 -12.07
CA THR A 202 12.15 13.78 -13.11
C THR A 202 12.67 12.58 -13.89
N ILE A 203 12.20 12.42 -15.13
CA ILE A 203 12.65 11.35 -16.03
C ILE A 203 13.32 12.01 -17.22
N ASN A 204 14.55 11.59 -17.54
CA ASN A 204 15.38 12.21 -18.57
C ASN A 204 15.46 13.75 -18.44
N SER A 205 15.67 14.25 -17.22
CA SER A 205 15.70 15.68 -16.89
C SER A 205 14.38 16.45 -17.12
N VAL A 206 13.28 15.77 -17.43
CA VAL A 206 11.96 16.39 -17.62
C VAL A 206 11.04 16.05 -16.45
N THR A 207 10.35 17.06 -15.93
CA THR A 207 9.28 16.84 -14.94
C THR A 207 8.09 16.15 -15.60
N ARG A 208 7.74 14.97 -15.10
CA ARG A 208 6.56 14.20 -15.50
C ARG A 208 5.61 14.03 -14.31
N ARG A 209 4.33 13.87 -14.60
CA ARG A 209 3.29 13.49 -13.64
C ARG A 209 2.75 12.14 -14.06
N TYR A 210 2.74 11.21 -13.14
CA TYR A 210 2.19 9.88 -13.34
C TYR A 210 0.94 9.74 -12.49
N VAL A 211 -0.08 9.13 -13.07
CA VAL A 211 -1.26 8.65 -12.34
C VAL A 211 -0.97 7.21 -11.99
N GLU A 212 -0.87 6.92 -10.71
CA GLU A 212 -0.48 5.58 -10.22
C GLU A 212 -1.60 5.01 -9.36
N PHE A 213 -1.76 3.71 -9.47
CA PHE A 213 -2.70 2.92 -8.67
C PHE A 213 -1.91 2.16 -7.61
N ILE A 214 -2.28 2.30 -6.34
CA ILE A 214 -1.69 1.50 -5.26
C ILE A 214 -2.32 0.11 -5.34
N MET A 215 -1.52 -0.90 -5.69
CA MET A 215 -2.01 -2.26 -5.75
C MET A 215 -2.45 -2.76 -4.35
N PRO A 216 -3.54 -3.54 -4.28
CA PRO A 216 -3.90 -4.27 -3.07
C PRO A 216 -2.77 -5.19 -2.59
N GLN A 217 -2.73 -5.46 -1.28
CA GLN A 217 -1.68 -6.30 -0.67
C GLN A 217 -1.95 -7.81 -0.83
N THR A 218 -3.10 -8.18 -1.40
CA THR A 218 -3.50 -9.57 -1.60
C THR A 218 -2.92 -10.11 -2.90
N PHE A 219 -2.38 -11.32 -2.83
CA PHE A 219 -1.84 -12.08 -3.96
C PHE A 219 -2.15 -13.55 -3.71
N ASP A 220 -2.35 -14.31 -4.79
CA ASP A 220 -2.67 -15.74 -4.71
C ASP A 220 -1.37 -16.55 -4.62
N ASP A 221 -0.41 -16.25 -5.51
CA ASP A 221 0.91 -16.88 -5.54
C ASP A 221 2.06 -15.88 -5.40
N LEU A 222 3.25 -16.41 -5.10
CA LEU A 222 4.44 -15.57 -4.89
C LEU A 222 4.84 -14.79 -6.16
N ASP A 223 4.58 -15.34 -7.33
CA ASP A 223 4.85 -14.69 -8.61
C ASP A 223 3.84 -13.60 -8.98
N ASP A 224 2.70 -13.51 -8.27
CA ASP A 224 1.77 -12.36 -8.32
C ASP A 224 2.18 -11.20 -7.42
N SER A 225 3.16 -11.42 -6.53
CA SER A 225 3.50 -10.43 -5.51
C SER A 225 4.07 -9.15 -6.13
N PHE A 226 3.37 -8.03 -5.92
CA PHE A 226 3.72 -6.73 -6.48
C PHE A 226 4.15 -5.75 -5.37
N PHE A 227 5.43 -5.81 -5.01
CA PHE A 227 6.03 -4.95 -3.98
C PHE A 227 7.13 -4.04 -4.56
N VAL A 228 6.75 -3.26 -5.56
CA VAL A 228 7.60 -2.27 -6.24
C VAL A 228 6.84 -0.95 -6.45
N ASP A 229 7.57 0.16 -6.53
CA ASP A 229 6.99 1.47 -6.78
C ASP A 229 6.99 1.80 -8.28
N SER A 230 5.91 2.41 -8.78
CA SER A 230 5.77 2.79 -10.19
C SER A 230 6.04 1.60 -11.16
N GLY A 231 5.65 0.40 -10.74
CA GLY A 231 6.03 -0.83 -11.43
C GLY A 231 5.18 -1.17 -12.65
N LEU A 232 5.74 -2.02 -13.50
CA LEU A 232 5.11 -2.64 -14.66
C LEU A 232 5.10 -4.16 -14.45
N SER A 233 3.97 -4.78 -14.75
CA SER A 233 3.80 -6.24 -14.75
C SER A 233 3.73 -6.75 -16.18
N LEU A 234 4.57 -7.73 -16.51
CA LEU A 234 4.44 -8.52 -17.72
C LEU A 234 3.86 -9.88 -17.33
N ASP A 235 2.60 -10.09 -17.71
CA ASP A 235 1.93 -11.38 -17.62
C ASP A 235 1.11 -11.58 -18.91
N SER A 236 1.63 -12.42 -19.81
CA SER A 236 1.04 -12.69 -21.12
C SER A 236 0.62 -14.15 -21.24
N ALA A 237 -0.22 -14.61 -20.32
CA ALA A 237 -0.77 -15.95 -20.31
C ALA A 237 -1.63 -16.25 -21.55
N LYS A 238 -1.57 -17.50 -22.01
CA LYS A 238 -2.45 -18.08 -23.01
C LYS A 238 -3.15 -19.28 -22.41
N THR A 239 -4.48 -19.30 -22.47
CA THR A 239 -5.28 -20.41 -21.96
C THR A 239 -5.05 -21.68 -22.79
N ILE A 240 -4.78 -22.78 -22.10
CA ILE A 240 -4.72 -24.11 -22.69
C ILE A 240 -6.15 -24.65 -22.78
N THR A 241 -6.51 -25.21 -23.93
CA THR A 241 -7.84 -25.79 -24.16
C THR A 241 -7.80 -27.29 -24.42
N GLY A 242 -6.60 -27.87 -24.52
CA GLY A 242 -6.41 -29.31 -24.66
C GLY A 242 -4.94 -29.72 -24.65
N ALA A 243 -4.67 -30.94 -24.19
CA ALA A 243 -3.36 -31.59 -24.29
C ALA A 243 -3.52 -33.06 -24.68
N THR A 244 -2.66 -33.57 -25.56
CA THR A 244 -2.72 -34.96 -26.02
C THR A 244 -1.87 -35.89 -25.16
N VAL A 245 -2.42 -37.03 -24.74
CA VAL A 245 -1.66 -38.16 -24.15
C VAL A 245 -0.89 -38.87 -25.28
N ALA A 246 0.23 -38.30 -25.68
CA ALA A 246 1.04 -38.75 -26.84
C ALA A 246 2.53 -38.44 -26.64
N ASN A 247 3.37 -38.96 -27.53
CA ASN A 247 4.79 -38.63 -27.64
C ASN A 247 5.08 -38.04 -29.03
N PRO A 248 5.33 -36.72 -29.15
CA PRO A 248 5.33 -35.70 -28.10
C PRO A 248 3.92 -35.28 -27.66
N VAL A 249 3.83 -34.68 -26.47
CA VAL A 249 2.64 -33.93 -26.05
C VAL A 249 2.39 -32.75 -26.98
N VAL A 250 1.19 -32.68 -27.55
CA VAL A 250 0.67 -31.53 -28.30
C VAL A 250 -0.28 -30.75 -27.40
N LEU A 251 0.03 -29.47 -27.18
CA LEU A 251 -0.86 -28.54 -26.51
C LEU A 251 -1.69 -27.76 -27.52
N THR A 252 -2.92 -27.45 -27.12
CA THR A 252 -3.84 -26.57 -27.85
C THR A 252 -3.98 -25.27 -27.05
N ALA A 253 -3.55 -24.16 -27.63
CA ALA A 253 -3.74 -22.81 -27.12
C ALA A 253 -4.03 -21.89 -28.31
N ASN A 254 -5.27 -21.42 -28.41
CA ASN A 254 -5.74 -20.69 -29.59
C ASN A 254 -5.02 -19.35 -29.74
N GLY A 255 -4.47 -19.06 -30.92
CA GLY A 255 -3.80 -17.79 -31.20
C GLY A 255 -2.63 -17.47 -30.27
N HIS A 256 -1.88 -18.51 -29.87
CA HIS A 256 -0.80 -18.38 -28.88
C HIS A 256 0.32 -17.41 -29.32
N GLY A 257 0.62 -17.33 -30.61
CA GLY A 257 1.59 -16.39 -31.18
C GLY A 257 3.07 -16.73 -30.93
N PHE A 258 3.34 -17.89 -30.31
CA PHE A 258 4.70 -18.39 -30.07
C PHE A 258 5.41 -18.82 -31.36
N SER A 259 6.73 -18.86 -31.31
CA SER A 259 7.64 -19.34 -32.36
C SER A 259 8.29 -20.68 -31.96
N ASN A 260 8.76 -21.45 -32.94
CA ASN A 260 9.54 -22.65 -32.65
C ASN A 260 10.86 -22.25 -31.96
N GLY A 261 11.22 -22.95 -30.88
CA GLY A 261 12.38 -22.63 -30.04
C GLY A 261 12.08 -21.65 -28.90
N ASP A 262 10.86 -21.12 -28.80
CA ASP A 262 10.47 -20.30 -27.64
C ASP A 262 10.39 -21.17 -26.38
N GLN A 263 10.87 -20.63 -25.26
CA GLN A 263 10.73 -21.25 -23.95
C GLN A 263 9.40 -20.83 -23.34
N VAL A 264 8.62 -21.80 -22.86
CA VAL A 264 7.32 -21.56 -22.26
C VAL A 264 7.21 -22.24 -20.89
N LYS A 265 6.53 -21.58 -19.95
CA LYS A 265 6.15 -22.15 -18.65
C LYS A 265 4.67 -22.53 -18.70
N ILE A 266 4.34 -23.69 -18.15
CA ILE A 266 2.95 -24.17 -18.03
C ILE A 266 2.59 -24.22 -16.55
N VAL A 267 1.39 -23.75 -16.20
CA VAL A 267 0.85 -23.76 -14.84
C VAL A 267 -0.65 -24.10 -14.87
N ASP A 268 -1.20 -24.51 -13.72
CA ASP A 268 -2.63 -24.72 -13.46
C ASP A 268 -3.39 -25.67 -14.38
N VAL A 269 -2.70 -26.61 -15.04
CA VAL A 269 -3.36 -27.65 -15.82
C VAL A 269 -4.01 -28.66 -14.86
N ILE A 270 -5.31 -28.93 -15.03
CA ILE A 270 -6.03 -29.98 -14.31
C ILE A 270 -6.11 -31.23 -15.19
N GLY A 271 -5.54 -32.33 -14.69
CA GLY A 271 -5.21 -33.49 -15.50
C GLY A 271 -3.96 -33.21 -16.35
N MET A 272 -3.03 -34.15 -16.42
CA MET A 272 -1.68 -33.91 -16.95
C MET A 272 -0.85 -32.93 -16.10
N THR A 273 -1.03 -32.97 -14.77
CA THR A 273 -0.38 -32.08 -13.79
C THR A 273 1.14 -32.21 -13.76
N GLU A 274 1.68 -33.29 -14.33
CA GLU A 274 3.11 -33.52 -14.51
C GLU A 274 3.79 -32.42 -15.34
N LEU A 275 3.00 -31.66 -16.11
CA LEU A 275 3.45 -30.53 -16.92
C LEU A 275 3.63 -29.23 -16.12
N ASN A 276 2.93 -29.06 -14.99
CA ASN A 276 2.92 -27.80 -14.24
C ASN A 276 4.32 -27.47 -13.66
N ASP A 277 4.60 -26.17 -13.56
CA ASP A 277 5.81 -25.59 -12.95
C ASP A 277 7.15 -25.97 -13.60
N LYS A 278 7.08 -26.40 -14.86
CA LYS A 278 8.25 -26.74 -15.69
C LYS A 278 8.32 -25.86 -16.94
N PHE A 279 9.52 -25.79 -17.50
CA PHE A 279 9.82 -25.05 -18.72
C PHE A 279 10.00 -26.01 -19.89
N TYR A 280 9.43 -25.66 -21.03
CA TYR A 280 9.48 -26.46 -22.26
C TYR A 280 9.85 -25.59 -23.45
N LEU A 281 10.38 -26.21 -24.50
CA LEU A 281 10.57 -25.59 -25.80
C LEU A 281 9.38 -25.90 -26.72
N VAL A 282 8.90 -24.84 -27.38
CA VAL A 282 7.87 -24.94 -28.42
C VAL A 282 8.48 -25.54 -29.69
N SER A 283 7.86 -26.58 -30.22
CA SER A 283 8.23 -27.19 -31.50
C SER A 283 6.99 -27.42 -32.37
N ASP A 284 7.20 -27.55 -33.69
CA ASP A 284 6.15 -27.82 -34.69
C ASP A 284 4.89 -26.96 -34.51
N LYS A 285 5.06 -25.65 -34.36
CA LYS A 285 3.95 -24.73 -34.13
C LYS A 285 2.98 -24.74 -35.32
N ALA A 286 1.70 -24.78 -34.99
CA ALA A 286 0.59 -24.39 -35.85
C ALA A 286 0.02 -23.05 -35.36
N ALA A 287 -1.17 -22.67 -35.83
CA ALA A 287 -1.84 -21.44 -35.38
C ALA A 287 -2.42 -21.57 -33.96
N ASN A 288 -2.86 -22.77 -33.59
CA ASN A 288 -3.58 -23.04 -32.34
C ASN A 288 -2.97 -24.19 -31.52
N THR A 289 -1.91 -24.83 -32.02
CA THR A 289 -1.30 -25.99 -31.38
C THR A 289 0.21 -25.96 -31.51
N PHE A 290 0.91 -26.61 -30.58
CA PHE A 290 2.36 -26.80 -30.63
C PHE A 290 2.77 -28.04 -29.83
N LYS A 291 3.94 -28.59 -30.15
CA LYS A 291 4.55 -29.74 -29.47
C LYS A 291 5.52 -29.28 -28.38
N LEU A 292 5.61 -30.05 -27.30
CA LEU A 292 6.55 -29.82 -26.21
C LEU A 292 7.83 -30.64 -26.39
N THR A 293 8.96 -29.96 -26.23
CA THR A 293 10.30 -30.58 -26.17
C THR A 293 11.04 -30.10 -24.92
N ASP A 294 11.98 -30.90 -24.42
CA ASP A 294 12.92 -30.47 -23.39
C ASP A 294 13.98 -29.51 -23.96
N THR A 295 14.86 -29.00 -23.10
CA THR A 295 15.95 -28.09 -23.51
C THR A 295 16.99 -28.71 -24.44
N ASP A 296 17.05 -30.04 -24.49
CA ASP A 296 17.95 -30.81 -25.34
C ASP A 296 17.29 -31.20 -26.68
N GLY A 297 16.02 -30.80 -26.88
CA GLY A 297 15.24 -31.06 -28.09
C GLY A 297 14.55 -32.42 -28.11
N ASN A 298 14.55 -33.18 -27.02
CA ASN A 298 13.81 -34.44 -26.93
C ASN A 298 12.32 -34.16 -26.72
N ASN A 299 11.49 -35.00 -27.33
CA ASN A 299 10.05 -34.94 -27.14
C ASN A 299 9.66 -35.20 -25.69
N ILE A 300 8.72 -34.41 -25.16
CA ILE A 300 8.07 -34.74 -23.89
C ILE A 300 7.08 -35.86 -24.13
N ASP A 301 7.34 -37.03 -23.54
CA ASP A 301 6.48 -38.20 -23.63
C ASP A 301 5.37 -38.14 -22.58
N GLY A 302 4.16 -37.79 -23.00
CA GLY A 302 2.99 -37.76 -22.14
C GLY A 302 2.15 -39.03 -22.20
N SER A 303 2.62 -40.12 -22.81
CA SER A 303 1.85 -41.37 -22.95
C SER A 303 1.49 -42.01 -21.61
N ALA A 304 2.29 -41.77 -20.57
CA ALA A 304 2.05 -42.24 -19.21
C ALA A 304 1.40 -41.18 -18.29
N PHE A 305 1.15 -39.97 -18.79
CA PHE A 305 0.58 -38.90 -17.97
C PHE A 305 -0.92 -39.10 -17.81
N THR A 306 -1.45 -38.50 -16.74
CA THR A 306 -2.90 -38.37 -16.59
C THR A 306 -3.49 -37.58 -17.77
N ALA A 307 -4.68 -37.97 -18.24
CA ALA A 307 -5.32 -37.26 -19.33
C ALA A 307 -5.71 -35.84 -18.90
N TYR A 308 -5.53 -34.88 -19.81
CA TYR A 308 -6.00 -33.51 -19.62
C TYR A 308 -7.51 -33.49 -19.37
N VAL A 309 -7.94 -32.69 -18.39
CA VAL A 309 -9.35 -32.49 -18.06
C VAL A 309 -9.78 -31.09 -18.44
N ILE A 310 -9.17 -30.06 -17.85
CA ILE A 310 -9.51 -28.65 -18.08
C ILE A 310 -8.42 -27.71 -17.56
N GLY A 311 -8.49 -26.43 -17.95
CA GLY A 311 -7.70 -25.36 -17.38
C GLY A 311 -6.29 -25.29 -17.96
N GLY A 312 -5.40 -24.65 -17.22
CA GLY A 312 -4.02 -24.47 -17.61
C GLY A 312 -3.75 -23.20 -18.40
N GLU A 313 -2.58 -22.63 -18.12
CA GLU A 313 -2.06 -21.48 -18.81
C GLU A 313 -0.64 -21.73 -19.27
N VAL A 314 -0.31 -21.25 -20.46
CA VAL A 314 1.04 -21.25 -20.99
C VAL A 314 1.52 -19.82 -21.18
N ARG A 315 2.70 -19.52 -20.66
CA ARG A 315 3.34 -18.20 -20.70
C ARG A 315 4.67 -18.28 -21.45
N LEU A 316 4.94 -17.29 -22.29
CA LEU A 316 6.25 -17.14 -22.95
C LEU A 316 7.28 -16.65 -21.92
N MET A 317 8.42 -17.31 -21.84
CA MET A 317 9.54 -16.85 -21.03
C MET A 317 10.36 -15.83 -21.80
N VAL A 318 10.43 -14.61 -21.28
CA VAL A 318 11.14 -13.50 -21.92
C VAL A 318 12.53 -13.30 -21.33
N SER A 319 13.47 -12.83 -22.14
CA SER A 319 14.81 -12.40 -21.70
C SER A 319 14.95 -10.88 -21.55
N SER A 320 13.95 -10.13 -22.00
CA SER A 320 13.93 -8.67 -21.93
C SER A 320 12.50 -8.16 -21.80
N VAL A 321 12.33 -7.10 -21.01
CA VAL A 321 11.04 -6.41 -20.82
C VAL A 321 11.17 -4.99 -21.31
N SER A 322 10.24 -4.54 -22.16
CA SER A 322 10.15 -3.18 -22.69
C SER A 322 8.91 -2.44 -22.14
N GLY A 323 8.80 -1.14 -22.38
CA GLY A 323 7.69 -0.31 -21.90
C GLY A 323 7.95 0.35 -20.54
N LEU A 324 9.22 0.43 -20.14
CA LEU A 324 9.68 1.06 -18.90
C LEU A 324 10.12 2.51 -19.13
N ASP A 325 9.60 3.19 -20.16
CA ASP A 325 9.97 4.57 -20.50
C ASP A 325 9.75 5.55 -19.34
N HIS A 326 8.82 5.24 -18.44
CA HIS A 326 8.53 6.04 -17.24
C HIS A 326 9.59 5.90 -16.14
N LEU A 327 10.51 4.92 -16.25
CA LEU A 327 11.60 4.63 -15.31
C LEU A 327 12.99 4.77 -15.95
N GLU A 328 13.09 5.42 -17.11
CA GLU A 328 14.35 5.54 -17.84
C GLU A 328 15.47 6.16 -16.98
N GLY A 329 16.63 5.49 -16.93
CA GLY A 329 17.80 5.90 -16.15
C GLY A 329 17.74 5.59 -14.65
N GLU A 330 16.62 5.09 -14.13
CA GLU A 330 16.49 4.70 -12.73
C GLU A 330 16.91 3.24 -12.52
N THR A 331 17.37 2.91 -11.30
CA THR A 331 17.66 1.54 -10.88
C THR A 331 16.38 0.86 -10.42
N VAL A 332 16.06 -0.29 -11.01
CA VAL A 332 14.83 -1.04 -10.75
C VAL A 332 15.09 -2.37 -10.04
N ALA A 333 14.16 -2.73 -9.16
CA ALA A 333 14.03 -4.07 -8.60
C ALA A 333 13.17 -4.93 -9.51
N ILE A 334 13.51 -6.22 -9.59
CA ILE A 334 12.93 -7.17 -10.54
C ILE A 334 12.54 -8.43 -9.77
N LEU A 335 11.28 -8.81 -9.88
CA LEU A 335 10.77 -10.11 -9.47
C LEU A 335 10.36 -10.88 -10.72
N GLY A 336 10.95 -12.06 -10.95
CA GLY A 336 10.61 -12.93 -12.07
C GLY A 336 10.24 -14.32 -11.58
N ASP A 337 9.04 -14.80 -11.92
CA ASP A 337 8.49 -16.10 -11.49
C ASP A 337 8.65 -16.34 -9.96
N GLY A 338 8.43 -15.31 -9.15
CA GLY A 338 8.56 -15.36 -7.69
C GLY A 338 10.01 -15.32 -7.15
N ALA A 339 11.01 -15.27 -8.02
CA ALA A 339 12.42 -15.15 -7.65
C ALA A 339 12.96 -13.73 -7.87
N VAL A 340 13.71 -13.22 -6.88
CA VAL A 340 14.34 -11.90 -6.97
C VAL A 340 15.54 -11.95 -7.90
N GLN A 341 15.57 -11.08 -8.90
CA GLN A 341 16.72 -10.90 -9.78
C GLN A 341 17.60 -9.71 -9.35
N PRO A 342 18.87 -9.66 -9.76
CA PRO A 342 19.73 -8.52 -9.52
C PRO A 342 19.11 -7.24 -10.10
N GLN A 343 19.25 -6.12 -9.36
CA GLN A 343 18.80 -4.82 -9.83
C GLN A 343 19.52 -4.42 -11.13
N LYS A 344 18.80 -3.73 -12.00
CA LYS A 344 19.29 -3.23 -13.29
C LYS A 344 18.90 -1.77 -13.46
N VAL A 345 19.63 -1.07 -14.32
CA VAL A 345 19.26 0.29 -14.74
C VAL A 345 18.44 0.18 -16.02
N VAL A 346 17.33 0.91 -16.10
CA VAL A 346 16.52 0.98 -17.32
C VAL A 346 17.25 1.79 -18.37
N ALA A 347 17.37 1.22 -19.57
CA ALA A 347 17.97 1.87 -20.71
C ALA A 347 17.11 1.67 -21.96
N SER A 348 16.85 2.77 -22.69
CA SER A 348 15.98 2.79 -23.87
C SER A 348 14.59 2.17 -23.62
N GLY A 349 14.01 2.42 -22.45
CA GLY A 349 12.69 1.94 -22.06
C GLY A 349 12.62 0.43 -21.81
N ALA A 350 13.77 -0.25 -21.63
CA ALA A 350 13.83 -1.69 -21.48
C ALA A 350 14.89 -2.16 -20.46
N VAL A 351 14.73 -3.40 -20.01
CA VAL A 351 15.67 -4.12 -19.13
C VAL A 351 15.84 -5.55 -19.62
N THR A 352 17.09 -6.02 -19.66
CA THR A 352 17.44 -7.42 -19.91
C THR A 352 17.50 -8.20 -18.60
N LEU A 353 16.81 -9.33 -18.55
CA LEU A 353 16.77 -10.22 -17.39
C LEU A 353 18.02 -11.10 -17.35
N SER A 354 18.48 -11.43 -16.15
CA SER A 354 19.63 -12.34 -15.97
C SER A 354 19.23 -13.80 -16.20
N VAL A 355 17.98 -14.13 -15.86
CA VAL A 355 17.34 -15.42 -16.09
C VAL A 355 16.01 -15.14 -16.77
N LYS A 356 15.66 -15.93 -17.80
CA LYS A 356 14.35 -15.78 -18.45
C LYS A 356 13.23 -16.10 -17.45
N ALA A 357 12.12 -15.37 -17.56
CA ALA A 357 10.98 -15.54 -16.68
C ALA A 357 9.67 -15.40 -17.47
N ALA A 358 8.63 -16.10 -17.03
CA ALA A 358 7.30 -16.10 -17.64
C ALA A 358 6.43 -14.94 -17.16
N LYS A 359 6.49 -14.64 -15.85
CA LYS A 359 5.81 -13.52 -15.21
C LYS A 359 6.84 -12.62 -14.54
N VAL A 360 6.77 -11.32 -14.81
CA VAL A 360 7.80 -10.37 -14.37
C VAL A 360 7.17 -9.08 -13.84
N HIS A 361 7.58 -8.69 -12.63
CA HIS A 361 7.25 -7.41 -12.03
C HIS A 361 8.53 -6.57 -11.90
N ILE A 362 8.53 -5.37 -12.49
CA ILE A 362 9.68 -4.46 -12.50
C ILE A 362 9.23 -3.11 -12.02
N GLY A 363 9.94 -2.52 -11.05
CA GLY A 363 9.67 -1.15 -10.61
C GLY A 363 10.78 -0.60 -9.74
N LEU A 364 10.57 0.60 -9.22
CA LEU A 364 11.50 1.24 -8.31
C LEU A 364 11.54 0.45 -6.98
N PRO A 365 12.73 0.28 -6.38
CA PRO A 365 12.85 -0.45 -5.13
C PRO A 365 12.13 0.29 -4.00
N TYR A 366 11.30 -0.45 -3.29
CA TYR A 366 10.63 -0.01 -2.08
C TYR A 366 11.24 -0.74 -0.88
N THR A 367 11.47 -0.03 0.24
CA THR A 367 12.02 -0.63 1.46
C THR A 367 11.16 -0.21 2.64
N PRO A 368 10.18 -1.04 3.05
CA PRO A 368 9.45 -0.80 4.29
C PRO A 368 10.40 -1.01 5.48
N GLU A 369 10.22 -0.18 6.50
CA GLU A 369 11.01 -0.19 7.72
C GLU A 369 10.07 -0.03 8.92
N ILE A 370 10.21 -0.93 9.90
CA ILE A 370 9.53 -0.86 11.19
C ILE A 370 10.58 -0.61 12.25
N ASN A 371 10.46 0.54 12.91
CA ASN A 371 11.31 0.93 14.02
C ASN A 371 10.59 0.64 15.33
N GLY A 372 11.12 -0.29 16.10
CA GLY A 372 10.62 -0.59 17.44
C GLY A 372 10.80 0.58 18.40
N LEU A 373 10.02 0.62 19.47
CA LEU A 373 10.32 1.54 20.56
C LEU A 373 11.59 1.09 21.30
N PRO A 374 12.36 2.03 21.89
CA PRO A 374 13.45 1.67 22.80
C PRO A 374 12.92 0.76 23.91
N LEU A 375 13.57 -0.38 24.13
CA LEU A 375 13.18 -1.29 25.21
C LEU A 375 13.32 -0.59 26.58
N THR A 376 12.50 -0.98 27.55
CA THR A 376 12.57 -0.40 28.92
C THR A 376 12.54 -1.45 30.01
N ASP A 377 12.91 -2.69 29.68
CA ASP A 377 12.87 -3.82 30.59
C ASP A 377 13.58 -3.47 31.92
N GLY A 378 12.89 -3.73 33.03
CA GLY A 378 13.39 -3.44 34.37
C GLY A 378 14.52 -4.37 34.77
N SER A 379 15.50 -3.86 35.51
CA SER A 379 16.46 -4.71 36.24
C SER A 379 15.93 -4.94 37.66
N ALA A 380 16.49 -5.93 38.38
CA ALA A 380 16.16 -6.17 39.79
C ALA A 380 16.37 -4.93 40.70
N THR A 381 17.09 -3.91 40.21
CA THR A 381 17.40 -2.66 40.93
C THR A 381 16.58 -1.44 40.45
N GLY A 382 15.54 -1.62 39.60
CA GLY A 382 14.66 -0.53 39.16
C GLY A 382 14.47 -0.42 37.63
N THR A 383 14.09 0.76 37.13
CA THR A 383 13.86 0.97 35.67
C THR A 383 15.17 0.82 34.89
N GLY A 384 15.22 -0.06 33.88
CA GLY A 384 16.40 -0.27 33.03
C GLY A 384 16.68 0.81 31.98
N ARG A 385 16.06 2.00 32.10
CA ARG A 385 16.36 3.15 31.24
C ARG A 385 17.77 3.66 31.55
N GLY A 386 18.62 3.73 30.52
CA GLY A 386 20.00 4.24 30.64
C GLY A 386 21.06 3.18 30.93
N LYS A 387 20.67 1.91 31.11
CA LYS A 387 21.60 0.79 31.25
C LYS A 387 21.97 0.22 29.89
N GLU A 388 23.22 -0.22 29.75
CA GLU A 388 23.65 -0.94 28.55
C GLU A 388 22.98 -2.30 28.50
N ARG A 389 22.51 -2.67 27.31
CA ARG A 389 21.87 -3.95 27.06
C ARG A 389 22.37 -4.58 25.78
N LYS A 390 22.25 -5.89 25.74
CA LYS A 390 22.59 -6.70 24.58
C LYS A 390 21.37 -7.53 24.21
N ILE A 391 20.83 -7.26 23.02
CA ILE A 391 19.84 -8.14 22.39
C ILE A 391 20.61 -9.28 21.73
N TYR A 392 20.25 -10.52 22.06
CA TYR A 392 20.91 -11.71 21.49
C TYR A 392 20.00 -12.46 20.51
N ILE A 393 18.70 -12.54 20.80
CA ILE A 393 17.72 -13.24 19.98
C ILE A 393 16.46 -12.38 19.82
N MET A 394 15.90 -12.41 18.62
CA MET A 394 14.57 -11.91 18.32
C MET A 394 13.71 -13.06 17.77
N ASP A 395 12.57 -13.29 18.40
CA ASP A 395 11.52 -14.17 17.90
C ASP A 395 10.50 -13.31 17.13
N ILE A 396 10.46 -13.44 15.81
CA ILE A 396 9.51 -12.70 14.96
C ILE A 396 8.38 -13.62 14.53
N ILE A 397 7.15 -13.13 14.65
CA ILE A 397 5.95 -13.81 14.16
C ILE A 397 5.61 -13.23 12.79
N LEU A 398 5.72 -14.07 11.76
CA LEU A 398 5.57 -13.71 10.36
C LEU A 398 4.38 -14.45 9.73
N VAL A 399 3.74 -13.82 8.76
CA VAL A 399 2.73 -14.45 7.90
C VAL A 399 3.03 -14.12 6.44
N ASN A 400 2.92 -15.11 5.55
CA ASN A 400 3.08 -14.99 4.10
C ASN A 400 4.28 -14.11 3.71
N THR A 401 5.42 -14.33 4.39
CA THR A 401 6.61 -13.48 4.27
C THR A 401 7.74 -14.24 3.58
N LEU A 402 8.45 -13.55 2.70
CA LEU A 402 9.70 -14.05 2.14
C LEU A 402 10.76 -12.95 2.12
N GLY A 403 11.85 -13.16 2.86
CA GLY A 403 12.87 -12.14 3.06
C GLY A 403 12.55 -11.20 4.22
N ALA A 404 13.61 -10.75 4.87
CA ALA A 404 13.60 -9.76 5.94
C ALA A 404 15.06 -9.50 6.33
N GLN A 405 15.33 -8.28 6.78
CA GLN A 405 16.58 -7.91 7.43
C GLN A 405 16.25 -7.34 8.81
N ILE A 406 16.98 -7.78 9.81
CA ILE A 406 16.81 -7.35 11.19
C ILE A 406 18.11 -6.73 11.66
N GLY A 407 18.02 -5.63 12.39
CA GLY A 407 19.22 -5.05 12.94
C GLY A 407 18.97 -3.82 13.78
N ARG A 408 20.01 -3.01 13.88
CA ARG A 408 20.02 -1.74 14.61
C ARG A 408 20.89 -0.73 13.88
N GLY A 409 20.46 0.52 13.86
CA GLY A 409 21.18 1.61 13.20
C GLY A 409 21.53 1.24 11.76
N SER A 410 22.82 1.08 11.47
CA SER A 410 23.34 0.72 10.14
C SER A 410 23.67 -0.77 9.97
N THR A 411 23.65 -1.57 11.03
CA THR A 411 24.06 -2.98 11.00
C THR A 411 22.85 -3.90 10.93
N PHE A 412 22.78 -4.72 9.89
CA PHE A 412 21.65 -5.59 9.61
C PHE A 412 22.10 -6.99 9.23
N ASP A 413 21.43 -7.98 9.78
CA ASP A 413 21.56 -9.39 9.41
C ASP A 413 20.36 -9.81 8.55
N THR A 414 20.63 -10.59 7.50
CA THR A 414 19.57 -11.12 6.64
C THR A 414 18.98 -12.39 7.23
N VAL A 415 17.65 -12.44 7.31
CA VAL A 415 16.93 -13.61 7.79
C VAL A 415 16.92 -14.68 6.70
N LEU A 416 17.49 -15.85 6.99
CA LEU A 416 17.52 -16.94 6.02
C LEU A 416 16.19 -17.69 5.99
N PHE A 417 15.47 -17.67 4.86
CA PHE A 417 14.19 -18.38 4.68
C PHE A 417 14.30 -19.75 4.03
N ARG A 418 15.30 -19.95 3.18
CA ARG A 418 15.56 -21.25 2.53
C ARG A 418 16.11 -22.26 3.52
N LYS A 419 15.56 -23.47 3.52
CA LYS A 419 16.08 -24.64 4.25
C LYS A 419 17.01 -25.45 3.35
N THR A 420 17.86 -26.28 3.94
CA THR A 420 18.77 -27.16 3.18
C THR A 420 18.06 -28.24 2.38
N THR A 421 16.78 -28.49 2.65
CA THR A 421 15.92 -29.46 1.96
C THR A 421 15.18 -28.87 0.75
N ASP A 422 15.20 -27.55 0.59
CA ASP A 422 14.42 -26.89 -0.45
C ASP A 422 15.13 -27.03 -1.81
N PRO A 423 14.40 -27.31 -2.90
CA PRO A 423 14.97 -27.35 -4.24
C PRO A 423 15.69 -26.05 -4.60
N LEU A 424 16.86 -26.16 -5.24
CA LEU A 424 17.69 -25.00 -5.59
C LEU A 424 17.22 -24.29 -6.88
N ASP A 425 16.46 -24.99 -7.70
CA ASP A 425 15.92 -24.58 -8.99
C ASP A 425 14.58 -23.85 -8.90
N GLN A 426 14.00 -23.77 -7.70
CA GLN A 426 12.73 -23.09 -7.44
C GLN A 426 12.88 -21.98 -6.38
N PRO A 427 12.02 -20.94 -6.41
CA PRO A 427 11.97 -19.96 -5.33
C PRO A 427 11.62 -20.65 -4.00
N PRO A 428 12.18 -20.19 -2.86
CA PRO A 428 11.77 -20.72 -1.57
C PRO A 428 10.29 -20.43 -1.31
N PRO A 429 9.56 -21.36 -0.67
CA PRO A 429 8.16 -21.13 -0.33
C PRO A 429 8.01 -19.99 0.69
N ILE A 430 6.87 -19.30 0.65
CA ILE A 430 6.52 -18.28 1.64
C ILE A 430 6.45 -18.89 3.05
N PHE A 431 6.85 -18.11 4.05
CA PHE A 431 6.91 -18.57 5.43
C PHE A 431 5.81 -17.92 6.29
N SER A 432 5.11 -18.77 7.04
CA SER A 432 4.15 -18.39 8.08
C SER A 432 4.47 -19.12 9.37
N GLY A 433 4.65 -18.38 10.45
CA GLY A 433 4.99 -18.90 11.77
C GLY A 433 5.99 -18.05 12.54
N THR A 434 6.45 -18.57 13.67
CA THR A 434 7.47 -17.91 14.50
C THR A 434 8.86 -18.30 14.04
N LYS A 435 9.72 -17.30 13.85
CA LYS A 435 11.10 -17.49 13.46
C LYS A 435 12.04 -16.88 14.49
N GLN A 436 12.90 -17.72 15.03
CA GLN A 436 13.99 -17.29 15.90
C GLN A 436 15.16 -16.82 15.06
N VAL A 437 15.61 -15.59 15.26
CA VAL A 437 16.75 -15.03 14.54
C VAL A 437 17.75 -14.47 15.54
N GLY A 438 19.04 -14.73 15.28
CA GLY A 438 20.12 -14.09 16.01
C GLY A 438 20.14 -12.59 15.72
N PHE A 439 20.35 -11.78 16.75
CA PHE A 439 20.46 -10.34 16.59
C PHE A 439 21.94 -9.94 16.49
N PRO A 440 22.31 -8.94 15.65
CA PRO A 440 23.70 -8.49 15.55
C PRO A 440 24.29 -8.19 16.92
N ALA A 441 25.50 -8.68 17.21
CA ALA A 441 26.14 -8.52 18.52
C ALA A 441 26.48 -7.05 18.84
N GLY A 442 26.43 -6.67 20.12
CA GLY A 442 26.80 -5.34 20.59
C GLY A 442 25.99 -4.86 21.80
N TRP A 443 26.61 -4.02 22.63
CA TRP A 443 25.97 -3.35 23.74
C TRP A 443 25.46 -1.98 23.31
N ASP A 444 24.24 -1.65 23.70
CA ASP A 444 23.62 -0.36 23.39
C ASP A 444 22.77 0.10 24.58
N THR A 445 22.64 1.41 24.76
CA THR A 445 21.83 2.02 25.81
C THR A 445 20.38 2.25 25.35
N ILE A 446 20.16 2.40 24.04
CA ILE A 446 18.82 2.65 23.47
C ILE A 446 18.07 1.32 23.31
N GLY A 447 18.74 0.30 22.77
CA GLY A 447 18.17 -1.02 22.57
C GLY A 447 16.94 -1.02 21.67
N GLN A 448 17.02 -0.24 20.59
CA GLN A 448 16.01 -0.21 19.53
C GLN A 448 16.33 -1.29 18.49
N TYR A 449 15.27 -1.86 17.91
CA TYR A 449 15.39 -2.79 16.79
C TYR A 449 14.70 -2.24 15.54
N ILE A 450 15.20 -2.66 14.39
CA ILE A 450 14.70 -2.28 13.08
C ILE A 450 14.47 -3.56 12.28
N ILE A 451 13.27 -3.69 11.70
CA ILE A 451 12.94 -4.73 10.72
C ILE A 451 12.73 -4.02 9.39
N LYS A 452 13.41 -4.48 8.34
CA LYS A 452 13.26 -3.92 6.99
C LYS A 452 13.22 -5.01 5.93
N GLN A 453 12.68 -4.69 4.76
CA GLN A 453 12.65 -5.59 3.60
C GLN A 453 13.16 -4.85 2.36
N PRO A 454 14.41 -5.04 1.92
CA PRO A 454 14.92 -4.35 0.74
C PRO A 454 14.56 -5.05 -0.59
N GLN A 455 14.06 -6.29 -0.54
CA GLN A 455 13.70 -7.06 -1.72
C GLN A 455 12.23 -6.83 -2.11
N PRO A 456 11.87 -6.97 -3.40
CA PRO A 456 10.49 -6.81 -3.86
C PRO A 456 9.64 -8.04 -3.51
N LEU A 457 9.57 -8.37 -2.22
CA LEU A 457 8.92 -9.57 -1.68
C LEU A 457 8.01 -9.19 -0.52
N PRO A 458 6.94 -9.98 -0.27
CA PRO A 458 5.99 -9.70 0.80
C PRO A 458 6.64 -9.80 2.19
N ILE A 459 6.24 -8.91 3.08
CA ILE A 459 6.55 -8.96 4.50
C ILE A 459 5.33 -8.55 5.33
N THR A 460 4.89 -9.45 6.22
CA THR A 460 3.83 -9.20 7.19
C THR A 460 4.31 -9.62 8.57
N VAL A 461 4.54 -8.62 9.43
CA VAL A 461 5.00 -8.81 10.80
C VAL A 461 3.81 -8.68 11.74
N ILE A 462 3.49 -9.74 12.49
CA ILE A 462 2.41 -9.73 13.49
C ILE A 462 2.95 -9.30 14.86
N GLY A 463 4.17 -9.70 15.18
CA GLY A 463 4.79 -9.38 16.46
C GLY A 463 6.28 -9.68 16.45
N ALA A 464 6.99 -9.04 17.38
CA ALA A 464 8.39 -9.29 17.65
C ALA A 464 8.58 -9.39 19.16
N VAL A 465 9.22 -10.47 19.61
CA VAL A 465 9.59 -10.69 21.01
C VAL A 465 11.10 -10.70 21.09
N LEU A 466 11.62 -9.90 22.01
CA LEU A 466 13.06 -9.70 22.17
C LEU A 466 13.55 -10.41 23.41
N ARG A 467 14.73 -11.03 23.29
CA ARG A 467 15.46 -11.57 24.43
C ARG A 467 16.75 -10.77 24.58
N SER A 468 16.88 -10.11 25.72
CA SER A 468 17.98 -9.20 25.99
C SER A 468 18.53 -9.39 27.40
N ASP A 469 19.83 -9.15 27.55
CA ASP A 469 20.50 -9.05 28.84
C ASP A 469 20.79 -7.59 29.15
N VAL A 470 20.59 -7.21 30.41
CA VAL A 470 20.90 -5.87 30.92
C VAL A 470 22.13 -5.96 31.80
N GLN A 471 23.11 -5.10 31.56
CA GLN A 471 24.28 -5.00 32.43
C GLN A 471 24.01 -3.96 33.52
N ASP A 472 24.03 -4.41 34.78
CA ASP A 472 24.08 -3.52 35.93
C ASP A 472 25.53 -3.05 36.10
N LYS A 473 25.74 -1.72 36.11
CA LYS A 473 27.05 -1.11 36.41
C LYS A 473 27.37 -1.15 37.88
#